data_AF-A0A8J5NF72-F1
#
_entry.id   AF-A0A8J5NF72-F1
#
_cell.length_a   1.000
_cell.length_b   1.000
_cell.length_c   1.000
_cell.angle_alpha   90.00
_cell.angle_beta   90.00
_cell.angle_gamma   90.00
#
_symmetry.space_group_name_H-M   'P 1'
#
loop_
_entity.id
_entity.type
_entity.pdbx_description
1 polymer ?
#
loop_
_entity_poly.entity_id
_entity_poly.type
_entity_poly.pdbx_seq_one_letter_code
_entity_poly.pdbx_strand_id
1 'polypeptide(L)'
;MYAVFEDILRQELFDFVEAWNLHRISLQKNRPHVVHGQPWMNHHYPDPNKACNWGIPIDRCVLDEMQWPLADTDIGTCLEPETKDLCRQVLVEMGYDNVVLGTRQESDKLRPFKRFYIGLRDRMTQHIECGRQPVLAYRKAPTGGVAEYQALYERANQASQNEFGDGNPAEQPLVELGYEDEEGNDVEGISDGEDSNYLNGESE
;
A
#
# COMPACT_ATOMS: atom_id res chain seq x y z
N MET A 1 15.72 0.05 -3.09
CA MET A 1 15.39 -0.39 -1.72
C MET A 1 14.69 -1.73 -1.69
N TYR A 2 13.56 -1.92 -2.39
CA TYR A 2 12.91 -3.24 -2.49
C TYR A 2 13.89 -4.34 -2.92
N ALA A 3 14.67 -4.12 -4.00
CA ALA A 3 15.65 -5.08 -4.51
C ALA A 3 16.77 -5.50 -3.52
N VAL A 4 16.90 -4.82 -2.37
CA VAL A 4 17.88 -5.15 -1.32
C VAL A 4 17.22 -5.88 -0.16
N PHE A 5 16.00 -5.49 0.23
CA PHE A 5 15.24 -6.07 1.34
C PHE A 5 14.16 -7.05 0.88
N GLU A 6 14.26 -7.56 -0.35
CA GLU A 6 13.21 -8.32 -1.02
C GLU A 6 12.71 -9.51 -0.20
N ASP A 7 13.64 -10.26 0.43
CA ASP A 7 13.31 -11.48 1.17
C ASP A 7 12.45 -11.16 2.40
N ILE A 8 12.82 -10.13 3.14
CA ILE A 8 12.06 -9.68 4.32
C ILE A 8 10.71 -9.11 3.89
N LEU A 9 10.68 -8.25 2.87
CA LEU A 9 9.44 -7.64 2.44
C LEU A 9 8.45 -8.68 1.89
N ARG A 10 8.93 -9.71 1.20
CA ARG A 10 8.10 -10.84 0.74
C ARG A 10 7.59 -11.66 1.92
N GLN A 11 8.43 -11.94 2.92
CA GLN A 11 8.02 -12.67 4.12
C GLN A 11 6.97 -11.89 4.92
N GLU A 12 7.22 -10.60 5.21
CA GLU A 12 6.29 -9.75 5.95
C GLU A 12 4.95 -9.60 5.22
N LEU A 13 4.97 -9.48 3.89
CA LEU A 13 3.73 -9.46 3.10
C LEU A 13 3.00 -10.79 3.19
N PHE A 14 3.71 -11.92 3.11
CA PHE A 14 3.13 -13.24 3.25
C PHE A 14 2.51 -13.42 4.64
N ASP A 15 3.24 -13.11 5.70
CA ASP A 15 2.79 -13.21 7.09
C ASP A 15 1.57 -12.32 7.34
N PHE A 16 1.57 -11.11 6.80
CA PHE A 16 0.42 -10.20 6.86
C PHE A 16 -0.80 -10.81 6.16
N VAL A 17 -0.64 -11.29 4.93
CA VAL A 17 -1.73 -11.89 4.14
C VAL A 17 -2.26 -13.14 4.84
N GLU A 18 -1.39 -13.99 5.38
CA GLU A 18 -1.77 -15.19 6.12
C GLU A 18 -2.54 -14.82 7.39
N ALA A 19 -1.99 -13.94 8.23
CA ALA A 19 -2.64 -13.50 9.46
C ALA A 19 -4.00 -12.86 9.17
N TRP A 20 -4.07 -12.00 8.15
CA TRP A 20 -5.30 -11.33 7.75
C TRP A 20 -6.31 -12.31 7.13
N ASN A 21 -5.89 -13.30 6.36
CA ASN A 21 -6.84 -14.23 5.76
C ASN A 21 -7.37 -15.29 6.74
N LEU A 22 -6.60 -15.58 7.80
CA LEU A 22 -6.97 -16.56 8.83
C LEU A 22 -7.71 -15.97 10.02
N HIS A 23 -7.58 -14.66 10.30
CA HIS A 23 -8.27 -14.06 11.44
C HIS A 23 -9.79 -14.22 11.30
N ARG A 24 -10.48 -14.38 12.43
CA ARG A 24 -11.93 -14.55 12.43
C ARG A 24 -12.61 -13.23 12.78
N ILE A 25 -13.33 -12.67 11.82
CA ILE A 25 -14.25 -11.56 12.06
C ILE A 25 -15.41 -12.07 12.92
N SER A 26 -15.57 -11.48 14.10
CA SER A 26 -16.59 -11.89 15.07
C SER A 26 -17.96 -11.29 14.74
N LEU A 27 -19.02 -11.98 15.14
CA LEU A 27 -20.40 -11.47 14.98
C LEU A 27 -20.61 -10.25 15.89
N GLN A 28 -21.06 -9.15 15.30
CA GLN A 28 -21.37 -7.90 16.02
C GLN A 28 -22.88 -7.69 16.05
N LYS A 29 -23.50 -7.75 17.24
CA LYS A 29 -24.97 -7.71 17.43
C LYS A 29 -25.64 -6.47 16.80
N ASN A 30 -24.98 -5.31 16.85
CA ASN A 30 -25.54 -4.04 16.35
C ASN A 30 -25.12 -3.72 14.91
N ARG A 31 -24.49 -4.66 14.19
CA ARG A 31 -24.01 -4.46 12.81
C ARG A 31 -24.38 -5.65 11.92
N PRO A 32 -25.66 -5.77 11.53
CA PRO A 32 -26.14 -6.91 10.74
C PRO A 32 -25.57 -6.95 9.31
N HIS A 33 -25.02 -5.84 8.81
CA HIS A 33 -24.37 -5.74 7.49
C HIS A 33 -22.93 -6.29 7.49
N VAL A 34 -22.33 -6.54 8.66
CA VAL A 34 -20.95 -7.03 8.75
C VAL A 34 -20.92 -8.54 8.54
N VAL A 35 -20.14 -8.99 7.57
CA VAL A 35 -19.93 -10.40 7.29
C VAL A 35 -18.93 -10.98 8.29
N HIS A 36 -19.42 -11.78 9.23
CA HIS A 36 -18.58 -12.55 10.17
C HIS A 36 -17.92 -13.75 9.49
N GLY A 37 -16.90 -14.34 10.12
CA GLY A 37 -16.17 -15.50 9.59
C GLY A 37 -14.73 -15.16 9.23
N GLN A 38 -14.03 -16.11 8.61
CA GLN A 38 -12.66 -15.86 8.12
C GLN A 38 -12.74 -15.14 6.77
N PRO A 39 -11.96 -14.07 6.54
CA PRO A 39 -11.95 -13.35 5.26
C PRO A 39 -11.72 -14.26 4.06
N TRP A 40 -10.79 -15.22 4.16
CA TRP A 40 -10.53 -16.20 3.10
C TRP A 40 -11.80 -16.98 2.72
N MET A 41 -12.53 -17.48 3.72
CA MET A 41 -13.77 -18.21 3.51
C MET A 41 -14.86 -17.31 2.92
N ASN A 42 -14.97 -16.07 3.42
CA ASN A 42 -15.97 -15.12 2.93
C ASN A 42 -15.71 -14.70 1.48
N HIS A 43 -14.45 -14.65 1.05
CA HIS A 43 -14.08 -14.32 -0.32
C HIS A 43 -14.33 -15.47 -1.29
N HIS A 44 -13.91 -16.70 -0.95
CA HIS A 44 -14.01 -17.86 -1.84
C HIS A 44 -15.35 -18.60 -1.77
N TYR A 45 -16.05 -18.51 -0.65
CA TYR A 45 -17.34 -19.17 -0.39
C TYR A 45 -18.34 -18.16 0.18
N PRO A 46 -18.70 -17.11 -0.57
CA PRO A 46 -19.62 -16.09 -0.12
C PRO A 46 -21.03 -16.67 0.12
N ASP A 47 -21.74 -16.16 1.15
CA ASP A 47 -23.14 -16.49 1.37
C ASP A 47 -23.99 -15.90 0.22
N PRO A 48 -24.64 -16.73 -0.61
CA PRO A 48 -25.35 -16.26 -1.80
C PRO A 48 -26.53 -15.33 -1.48
N ASN A 49 -27.03 -15.33 -0.23
CA ASN A 49 -28.13 -14.46 0.18
C ASN A 49 -27.67 -13.10 0.72
N LYS A 50 -26.39 -12.96 1.07
CA LYS A 50 -25.86 -11.76 1.76
C LYS A 50 -24.72 -11.06 1.03
N ALA A 51 -23.97 -11.80 0.21
CA ALA A 51 -22.82 -11.29 -0.50
C ALA A 51 -23.16 -11.08 -1.97
N CYS A 52 -22.87 -9.89 -2.48
CA CYS A 52 -22.96 -9.55 -3.90
C CYS A 52 -21.54 -9.31 -4.42
N ASN A 53 -21.26 -9.74 -5.66
CA ASN A 53 -19.99 -9.44 -6.30
C ASN A 53 -20.01 -8.00 -6.83
N TRP A 54 -19.25 -7.13 -6.19
CA TRP A 54 -19.06 -5.73 -6.59
C TRP A 54 -17.81 -5.52 -7.46
N GLY A 55 -17.13 -6.61 -7.85
CA GLY A 55 -15.96 -6.54 -8.72
C GLY A 55 -16.34 -6.01 -10.10
N ILE A 56 -15.54 -5.07 -10.60
CA ILE A 56 -15.63 -4.62 -11.99
C ILE A 56 -14.95 -5.70 -12.84
N PRO A 57 -15.59 -6.17 -13.93
CA PRO A 57 -14.95 -7.12 -14.84
C PRO A 57 -13.68 -6.48 -15.42
N ILE A 58 -12.56 -7.15 -15.21
CA ILE A 58 -11.27 -6.73 -15.75
C ILE A 58 -11.14 -7.33 -17.15
N ASP A 59 -10.84 -6.50 -18.15
CA ASP A 59 -10.45 -6.97 -19.46
C ASP A 59 -9.12 -7.72 -19.36
N ARG A 60 -9.20 -9.05 -19.47
CA ARG A 60 -8.04 -9.94 -19.36
C ARG A 60 -7.09 -9.76 -20.52
N CYS A 61 -7.58 -9.43 -21.72
CA CYS A 61 -6.73 -9.22 -22.89
C CYS A 61 -5.83 -8.00 -22.68
N VAL A 62 -6.41 -6.89 -22.21
CA VAL A 62 -5.66 -5.67 -21.89
C VAL A 62 -4.66 -5.93 -20.75
N LEU A 63 -5.07 -6.65 -19.70
CA LEU A 63 -4.18 -6.99 -18.60
C LEU A 63 -3.00 -7.86 -19.06
N ASP A 64 -3.26 -8.86 -19.91
CA ASP A 64 -2.23 -9.75 -20.46
C ASP A 64 -1.25 -8.98 -21.35
N GLU A 65 -1.74 -8.04 -22.18
CA GLU A 65 -0.91 -7.13 -22.97
C GLU A 65 -0.02 -6.26 -22.09
N MET A 66 -0.55 -5.75 -20.96
CA MET A 66 0.22 -4.96 -20.00
C MET A 66 1.24 -5.79 -19.23
N GLN A 67 0.95 -7.06 -18.97
CA GLN A 67 1.83 -7.97 -18.22
C GLN A 67 2.95 -8.53 -19.09
N TRP A 68 2.70 -8.76 -20.38
CA TRP A 68 3.65 -9.35 -21.33
C TRP A 68 5.06 -8.76 -21.26
N PRO A 69 5.27 -7.43 -21.33
CA PRO A 69 6.62 -6.87 -21.28
C PRO A 69 7.31 -7.00 -19.91
N LEU A 70 6.54 -7.27 -18.85
CA LEU A 70 7.06 -7.44 -17.49
C LEU A 70 7.35 -8.91 -17.16
N ALA A 71 6.91 -9.85 -17.99
CA ALA A 71 7.00 -11.29 -17.72
C ALA A 71 8.44 -11.77 -17.46
N ASP A 72 9.41 -11.19 -18.17
CA ASP A 72 10.84 -11.52 -18.02
C ASP A 72 11.57 -10.64 -16.99
N THR A 73 10.88 -9.67 -16.39
CA THR A 73 11.48 -8.73 -15.46
C THR A 73 11.36 -9.23 -14.03
N ASP A 74 12.46 -9.74 -13.46
CA ASP A 74 12.54 -10.01 -12.03
C ASP A 74 12.97 -8.76 -11.25
N ILE A 75 12.07 -8.26 -10.40
CA ILE A 75 12.31 -7.09 -9.53
C ILE A 75 13.53 -7.33 -8.61
N GLY A 76 13.76 -8.58 -8.19
CA GLY A 76 14.92 -8.97 -7.40
C GLY A 76 16.26 -8.75 -8.08
N THR A 77 16.25 -8.64 -9.41
CA THR A 77 17.43 -8.42 -10.25
C THR A 77 17.55 -7.00 -10.78
N CYS A 78 16.72 -6.05 -10.33
CA CYS A 78 16.75 -4.66 -10.80
C CYS A 78 18.06 -3.92 -10.54
N LEU A 79 18.91 -4.39 -9.62
CA LEU A 79 20.21 -3.80 -9.34
C LEU A 79 21.31 -4.57 -10.06
N GLU A 80 22.32 -3.85 -10.56
CA GLU A 80 23.53 -4.52 -11.04
C GLU A 80 24.15 -5.37 -9.91
N PRO A 81 24.73 -6.55 -10.20
CA PRO A 81 25.26 -7.45 -9.18
C PRO A 81 26.24 -6.74 -8.23
N GLU A 82 27.13 -5.92 -8.77
CA GLU A 82 28.12 -5.15 -8.03
C GLU A 82 27.47 -4.17 -7.03
N THR A 83 26.37 -3.53 -7.44
CA THR A 83 25.60 -2.62 -6.59
C THR A 83 24.87 -3.39 -5.48
N LYS A 84 24.29 -4.56 -5.83
CA LYS A 84 23.58 -5.43 -4.86
C LYS A 84 24.56 -5.99 -3.82
N ASP A 85 25.74 -6.41 -4.25
CA ASP A 85 26.79 -6.94 -3.37
C ASP A 85 27.33 -5.86 -2.43
N LEU A 86 27.56 -4.64 -2.92
CA LEU A 86 27.95 -3.51 -2.06
C LEU A 86 26.89 -3.22 -0.99
N CYS A 87 25.62 -3.19 -1.38
CA CYS A 87 24.52 -2.97 -0.44
C CYS A 87 24.47 -4.07 0.63
N ARG A 88 24.64 -5.34 0.21
CA ARG A 88 24.71 -6.49 1.11
C ARG A 88 25.89 -6.38 2.06
N GLN A 89 27.08 -6.03 1.57
CA GLN A 89 28.27 -5.85 2.41
C GLN A 89 28.04 -4.80 3.49
N VAL A 90 27.48 -3.64 3.13
CA VAL A 90 27.15 -2.59 4.09
C VAL A 90 26.16 -3.09 5.16
N LEU A 91 25.15 -3.87 4.77
CA LEU A 91 24.19 -4.44 5.71
C LEU A 91 24.85 -5.44 6.66
N VAL A 92 25.73 -6.31 6.15
CA VAL A 92 26.51 -7.26 6.96
C VAL A 92 27.37 -6.52 7.98
N GLU A 93 28.06 -5.45 7.58
CA GLU A 93 28.86 -4.60 8.48
C GLU A 93 28.02 -3.94 9.57
N MET A 94 26.76 -3.62 9.29
CA MET A 94 25.82 -3.09 10.29
C MET A 94 25.28 -4.16 11.23
N GLY A 95 25.53 -5.44 10.94
CA GLY A 95 25.08 -6.60 11.70
C GLY A 95 23.66 -7.04 11.35
N TYR A 96 23.18 -6.76 10.14
CA TYR A 96 21.84 -7.09 9.66
C TYR A 96 21.51 -8.59 9.79
N ASP A 97 22.42 -9.47 9.37
CA ASP A 97 22.20 -10.93 9.40
C ASP A 97 21.89 -11.45 10.81
N ASN A 98 22.46 -10.83 11.84
CA ASN A 98 22.20 -11.23 13.22
C ASN A 98 20.75 -10.94 13.65
N VAL A 99 20.14 -9.90 13.08
CA VAL A 99 18.75 -9.54 13.37
C VAL A 99 17.80 -10.42 12.58
N VAL A 100 18.12 -10.69 11.31
CA VAL A 100 17.33 -11.58 10.45
C VAL A 100 17.31 -13.00 10.99
N LEU A 101 18.46 -13.52 11.43
CA LEU A 101 18.57 -14.85 12.04
C LEU A 101 18.05 -14.91 13.49
N GLY A 102 17.60 -13.78 14.05
CA GLY A 102 17.12 -13.69 15.43
C GLY A 102 18.20 -13.90 16.50
N THR A 103 19.48 -13.87 16.14
CA THR A 103 20.60 -14.03 17.09
C THR A 103 20.86 -12.77 17.91
N ARG A 104 20.39 -11.60 17.43
CA ARG A 104 20.44 -10.32 18.14
C ARG A 104 19.10 -9.60 18.05
N GLN A 105 18.60 -9.15 19.20
CA GLN A 105 17.37 -8.36 19.25
C GLN A 105 17.67 -6.86 19.13
N GLU A 106 16.99 -6.19 18.21
CA GLU A 106 17.05 -4.73 18.09
C GLU A 106 16.25 -4.06 19.21
N SER A 107 16.63 -2.82 19.54
CA SER A 107 15.97 -2.03 20.58
C SER A 107 14.53 -1.66 20.20
N ASP A 108 14.29 -1.35 18.92
CA ASP A 108 12.98 -1.07 18.38
C ASP A 108 12.31 -2.37 17.90
N LYS A 109 11.45 -2.93 18.75
CA LYS A 109 10.69 -4.16 18.46
C LYS A 109 9.63 -3.99 17.38
N LEU A 110 9.10 -2.77 17.20
CA LEU A 110 8.06 -2.49 16.22
C LEU A 110 8.65 -2.28 14.83
N ARG A 111 9.89 -1.80 14.76
CA ARG A 111 10.57 -1.51 13.50
C ARG A 111 12.02 -2.01 13.51
N PRO A 112 12.25 -3.34 13.64
CA PRO A 112 13.57 -3.92 13.79
C PRO A 112 14.51 -3.58 12.62
N PHE A 113 13.95 -3.40 11.41
CA PHE A 113 14.76 -3.14 10.20
C PHE A 113 14.98 -1.65 9.88
N LYS A 114 14.34 -0.73 10.62
CA LYS A 114 14.40 0.72 10.33
C LYS A 114 15.84 1.26 10.38
N ARG A 115 16.62 0.83 11.36
CA ARG A 115 18.02 1.27 11.54
C ARG A 115 18.88 0.90 10.33
N PHE A 116 18.70 -0.31 9.80
CA PHE A 116 19.42 -0.80 8.63
C PHE A 116 19.01 -0.06 7.36
N TYR A 117 17.72 0.19 7.19
CA TYR A 117 17.22 0.98 6.06
C TYR A 117 17.83 2.39 6.02
N ILE A 118 17.76 3.12 7.14
CA ILE A 118 18.26 4.49 7.22
C ILE A 118 19.78 4.51 7.05
N GLY A 119 20.50 3.62 7.75
CA GLY A 119 21.97 3.58 7.65
C GLY A 119 22.47 3.16 6.26
N LEU A 120 21.81 2.21 5.60
CA LEU A 120 22.14 1.84 4.22
C LEU A 120 21.92 3.04 3.28
N ARG A 121 20.76 3.70 3.38
CA ARG A 121 20.46 4.89 2.57
C ARG A 121 21.56 5.96 2.74
N ASP A 122 21.89 6.30 3.98
CA ASP A 122 22.85 7.37 4.27
C ASP A 122 24.26 7.02 3.73
N ARG A 123 24.70 5.75 3.85
CA ARG A 123 25.97 5.30 3.27
C ARG A 123 25.96 5.28 1.74
N MET A 124 24.85 4.89 1.11
CA MET A 124 24.73 4.90 -0.35
C MET A 124 24.71 6.34 -0.88
N THR A 125 24.02 7.26 -0.22
CA THR A 125 24.07 8.70 -0.55
C THR A 125 25.50 9.22 -0.49
N GLN A 126 26.22 8.95 0.60
CA GLN A 126 27.62 9.35 0.74
C GLN A 126 28.50 8.73 -0.36
N HIS A 127 28.26 7.47 -0.73
CA HIS A 127 29.00 6.79 -1.79
C HIS A 127 28.82 7.47 -3.15
N ILE A 128 27.58 7.89 -3.47
CA ILE A 128 27.24 8.64 -4.68
C ILE A 128 27.92 10.01 -4.68
N GLU A 129 27.82 10.75 -3.58
CA GLU A 129 28.42 12.09 -3.43
C GLU A 129 29.95 12.06 -3.57
N CYS A 130 30.59 11.00 -3.07
CA CYS A 130 32.03 10.82 -3.17
C CYS A 130 32.50 10.27 -4.53
N GLY A 131 31.60 9.91 -5.44
CA GLY A 131 31.93 9.36 -6.75
C GLY A 131 32.75 8.07 -6.69
N ARG A 132 32.57 7.25 -5.64
CA ARG A 132 33.35 6.02 -5.43
C ARG A 132 32.93 4.91 -6.40
N GLN A 133 33.84 3.97 -6.63
CA GLN A 133 33.56 2.75 -7.39
C GLN A 133 33.11 1.62 -6.44
N PRO A 134 32.17 0.74 -6.84
CA PRO A 134 31.48 0.71 -8.13
C PRO A 134 30.39 1.78 -8.27
N VAL A 135 30.18 2.30 -9.48
CA VAL A 135 29.06 3.21 -9.74
C VAL A 135 27.75 2.48 -9.48
N LEU A 136 26.94 3.00 -8.55
CA LEU A 136 25.65 2.41 -8.22
C LEU A 136 24.72 2.51 -9.43
N ALA A 137 24.24 1.37 -9.91
CA ALA A 137 23.45 1.30 -11.12
C ALA A 137 22.28 0.32 -10.99
N TYR A 138 21.17 0.70 -11.62
CA TYR A 138 20.09 -0.23 -11.93
C TYR A 138 20.46 -1.03 -13.17
N ARG A 139 20.09 -2.31 -13.22
CA ARG A 139 20.08 -3.05 -14.47
C ARG A 139 19.19 -2.31 -15.46
N LYS A 140 19.65 -2.20 -16.70
CA LYS A 140 18.76 -1.78 -17.78
C LYS A 140 17.63 -2.79 -17.85
N ALA A 141 16.40 -2.33 -17.63
CA ALA A 141 15.22 -3.13 -17.91
C ALA A 141 15.30 -3.65 -19.36
N PRO A 142 14.73 -4.83 -19.66
CA PRO A 142 14.53 -5.25 -21.04
C PRO A 142 13.94 -4.07 -21.82
N THR A 143 14.59 -3.72 -22.92
CA THR A 143 14.20 -2.56 -23.72
C THR A 143 12.81 -2.83 -24.26
N GLY A 144 11.80 -2.11 -23.76
CA GLY A 144 10.39 -2.33 -24.10
C GLY A 144 9.44 -1.91 -22.99
N GLY A 145 9.58 -2.46 -21.77
CA GLY A 145 8.43 -2.47 -20.85
C GLY A 145 7.90 -1.13 -20.36
N VAL A 146 8.73 -0.14 -20.04
CA VAL A 146 8.21 1.16 -19.55
C VAL A 146 7.68 2.04 -20.70
N ALA A 147 8.36 2.05 -21.84
CA ALA A 147 7.96 2.84 -23.01
C ALA A 147 6.72 2.24 -23.70
N GLU A 148 6.65 0.91 -23.79
CA GLU A 148 5.48 0.20 -24.31
C GLU A 148 4.30 0.33 -23.36
N TYR A 149 4.51 0.21 -22.05
CA TYR A 149 3.47 0.48 -21.06
C TYR A 149 2.94 1.91 -21.16
N GLN A 150 3.81 2.91 -21.24
CA GLN A 150 3.40 4.31 -21.41
C GLN A 150 2.63 4.51 -22.72
N ALA A 151 3.10 3.95 -23.83
CA ALA A 151 2.41 4.03 -25.12
C ALA A 151 1.05 3.32 -25.10
N LEU A 152 0.93 2.18 -24.42
CA LEU A 152 -0.33 1.46 -24.23
C LEU A 152 -1.30 2.24 -23.33
N TYR A 153 -0.81 2.79 -22.22
CA TYR A 153 -1.58 3.62 -21.30
C TYR A 153 -2.12 4.88 -21.99
N GLU A 154 -1.28 5.54 -22.78
CA GLU A 154 -1.69 6.70 -23.61
C GLU A 154 -2.73 6.30 -24.66
N ARG A 155 -2.55 5.16 -25.35
CA ARG A 155 -3.53 4.63 -26.31
C ARG A 155 -4.87 4.29 -25.65
N ALA A 156 -4.86 3.66 -24.48
CA ALA A 156 -6.07 3.30 -23.74
C ALA A 156 -6.85 4.55 -23.29
N ASN A 157 -6.14 5.58 -22.82
CA ASN A 157 -6.75 6.87 -22.47
C ASN A 157 -7.31 7.61 -23.70
N GLN A 158 -6.63 7.55 -24.84
CA GLN A 158 -7.13 8.13 -26.09
C GLN A 158 -8.37 7.38 -26.63
N ALA A 159 -8.40 6.05 -26.51
CA ALA A 159 -9.57 5.25 -26.88
C ALA A 159 -10.80 5.59 -26.00
N SER A 160 -10.58 5.76 -24.70
CA SER A 160 -11.62 6.21 -23.76
C SER A 160 -12.12 7.62 -24.09
N GLN A 161 -11.24 8.56 -24.44
CA GLN A 161 -11.63 9.92 -24.85
C GLN A 161 -12.39 9.95 -26.18
N ASN A 162 -12.07 9.05 -27.12
CA ASN A 162 -12.76 8.96 -28.40
C ASN A 162 -14.15 8.30 -28.29
N GLU A 163 -14.43 7.49 -27.27
CA GLU A 163 -15.77 6.95 -27.00
C GLU A 163 -16.74 7.97 -26.37
N PHE A 164 -16.23 9.08 -25.82
CA PHE A 164 -17.05 10.22 -25.35
C PHE A 164 -17.13 11.38 -26.34
N GLY A 165 -16.69 11.17 -27.59
CA GLY A 165 -16.60 12.18 -28.64
C GLY A 165 -17.86 12.40 -29.47
N ASP A 166 -19.06 12.45 -28.86
CA ASP A 166 -20.19 13.22 -29.42
C ASP A 166 -21.22 13.55 -28.33
N GLY A 167 -21.23 14.80 -27.86
CA GLY A 167 -22.33 15.33 -27.04
C GLY A 167 -21.94 16.18 -25.83
N ASN A 168 -21.76 17.48 -26.09
CA ASN A 168 -21.85 18.62 -25.16
C ASN A 168 -20.66 18.87 -24.19
N PRO A 169 -20.28 20.15 -23.95
CA PRO A 169 -19.17 20.49 -23.07
C PRO A 169 -19.63 20.31 -21.63
N ALA A 170 -19.41 19.13 -21.06
CA ALA A 170 -19.52 18.94 -19.63
C ALA A 170 -18.40 19.72 -18.94
N GLU A 171 -18.83 20.52 -17.98
CA GLU A 171 -18.11 21.55 -17.26
C GLU A 171 -16.77 21.05 -16.71
N GLN A 172 -15.79 21.97 -16.70
CA GLN A 172 -14.50 21.75 -16.05
C GLN A 172 -14.73 21.20 -14.63
N PRO A 173 -14.03 20.14 -14.19
CA PRO A 173 -14.08 19.79 -12.79
C PRO A 173 -13.48 20.97 -12.03
N LEU A 174 -14.34 21.68 -11.29
CA LEU A 174 -13.91 22.66 -10.31
C LEU A 174 -13.07 21.88 -9.29
N VAL A 175 -11.75 21.90 -9.46
CA VAL A 175 -10.83 21.46 -8.43
C VAL A 175 -10.89 22.57 -7.37
N GLU A 176 -11.91 22.47 -6.52
CA GLU A 176 -11.94 23.18 -5.26
C GLU A 176 -10.85 22.53 -4.41
N LEU A 177 -9.64 23.09 -4.50
CA LEU A 177 -8.56 22.85 -3.55
C LEU A 177 -9.12 23.26 -2.19
N GLY A 178 -9.63 22.28 -1.45
CA GLY A 178 -9.91 22.43 -0.03
C GLY A 178 -8.61 22.80 0.66
N TYR A 179 -8.46 24.08 0.95
CA TYR A 179 -7.47 24.61 1.87
C TYR A 179 -7.73 23.96 3.23
N GLU A 180 -6.69 23.33 3.76
CA GLU A 180 -6.65 22.89 5.16
C GLU A 180 -6.84 24.13 6.03
N ASP A 181 -7.94 24.22 6.75
CA ASP A 181 -8.07 25.09 7.90
C ASP A 181 -7.27 24.47 9.06
N GLU A 182 -5.98 24.83 9.11
CA GLU A 182 -5.25 24.90 10.36
C GLU A 182 -5.97 25.86 11.31
N GLU A 183 -6.86 25.34 12.15
CA GLU A 183 -7.15 25.96 13.43
C GLU A 183 -7.69 24.90 14.39
N GLY A 184 -6.77 24.40 15.21
CA GLY A 184 -7.12 23.61 16.38
C GLY A 184 -8.05 24.41 17.27
N ASN A 185 -9.23 23.86 17.53
CA ASN A 185 -9.97 24.22 18.72
C ASN A 185 -10.69 22.96 19.23
N ASP A 186 -10.16 22.44 20.33
CA ASP A 186 -10.89 21.55 21.22
C ASP A 186 -12.15 22.28 21.70
N VAL A 187 -13.32 21.71 21.46
CA VAL A 187 -14.51 22.08 22.22
C VAL A 187 -15.01 20.82 22.92
N GLU A 188 -14.45 20.60 24.11
CA GLU A 188 -15.24 20.04 25.20
C GLU A 188 -16.36 21.03 25.54
N GLY A 189 -17.57 20.49 25.69
CA GLY A 189 -18.76 21.29 26.01
C GLY A 189 -19.84 20.41 26.60
N ILE A 190 -19.61 19.93 27.83
CA ILE A 190 -20.68 19.56 28.75
C ILE A 190 -21.51 20.83 29.00
N SER A 191 -22.81 20.79 28.73
CA SER A 191 -23.75 21.78 29.27
C SER A 191 -24.86 21.02 29.97
N ASP A 192 -24.67 20.86 31.28
CA ASP A 192 -25.76 20.70 32.22
C ASP A 192 -26.61 21.98 32.18
N GLY A 193 -27.93 21.80 32.19
CA GLY A 193 -28.91 22.86 32.22
C GLY A 193 -30.19 22.31 32.83
N GLU A 194 -30.13 22.09 34.15
CA GLU A 194 -31.31 21.89 34.99
C GLU A 194 -32.16 23.17 35.08
N ASP A 195 -33.41 22.92 35.45
CA ASP A 195 -34.45 23.81 35.98
C ASP A 195 -35.43 24.45 34.99
N SER A 196 -36.74 24.52 35.28
CA SER A 196 -37.64 23.78 36.17
C SER A 196 -39.04 24.29 35.79
N ASN A 197 -40.06 23.43 35.76
CA ASN A 197 -41.40 23.88 36.16
C ASN A 197 -42.30 22.70 36.56
N TYR A 198 -42.60 22.71 37.86
CA TYR A 198 -43.65 21.96 38.52
C TYR A 198 -45.02 22.26 37.91
N LEU A 199 -45.87 21.25 37.77
CA LEU A 199 -47.30 21.37 38.02
C LEU A 199 -47.87 20.00 38.42
N ASN A 200 -48.32 19.94 39.67
CA ASN A 200 -49.04 18.86 40.33
C ASN A 200 -50.34 18.47 39.60
N GLY A 201 -50.77 17.22 39.80
CA GLY A 201 -52.16 16.80 39.62
C GLY A 201 -52.36 15.35 40.04
N GLU A 202 -53.12 15.15 41.10
CA GLU A 202 -53.25 13.94 41.91
C GLU A 202 -53.98 12.76 41.23
N SER A 203 -53.71 11.60 41.83
CA SER A 203 -54.45 10.35 41.88
C SER A 203 -55.97 10.41 41.75
N GLU A 204 -56.52 9.44 41.02
CA GLU A 204 -57.64 8.57 41.48
C GLU A 204 -57.46 7.17 40.88
#